data_AF-A0A9C8KB76-F1
#
_entry.id   AF-A0A9C8KB76-F1
#
_cell.length_a   1.000
_cell.length_b   1.000
_cell.length_c   1.000
_cell.angle_alpha   90.00
_cell.angle_beta   90.00
_cell.angle_gamma   90.00
#
_symmetry.space_group_name_H-M   'P 1'
#
loop_
_entity.id
_entity.type
_entity.pdbx_description
1 polymer ?
#
loop_
_entity_poly.entity_id
_entity_poly.type
_entity_poly.pdbx_seq_one_letter_code
_entity_poly.pdbx_strand_id
1 'polypeptide(L)'
;MLQFMKLKREHFIFFGKTIGICKGWLALAFFTVCFCVSAQNYSVTSGNTPDITIPDGIATATEAEGGNGSPGRFIVTRNTNSFGPVTVNYNVTGTANPRNSTFPNGDYVELSGQVTFADQDQDFAEIVVDVLPDNFVENNETVTVTLTSATIFTGAVDPTPATVTISDVTDVGLISLDLTEPPFIPNASEEGPTNGNFRIVLDKPNGTSAPVTVNYTLTGTAANGVDYTLDGAVAITFDPDESQVTRDLEIVPIDDTELEDLETVVLILNGTDNPLFSIGTPSTAEITITDNDCAAGDVAPVLNNNDTVFCDTVQVDLDTYYDGARPTGTALIWTTNNTDPLNQADWSDRTGLSPVNAPGSYYAFFWDEPNNCASPTAELILTQNTSPSAGTLVNASPTS
;
A
#
# COMPACT_ATOMS: atom_id res chain seq x y z
N MET A 1 -5.35 94.50 -31.82
CA MET A 1 -4.96 95.92 -31.87
C MET A 1 -5.44 96.54 -30.56
N LEU A 2 -4.48 96.92 -29.69
CA LEU A 2 -4.61 97.79 -28.49
C LEU A 2 -5.59 97.35 -27.36
N GLN A 3 -5.39 97.64 -26.07
CA GLN A 3 -4.26 98.02 -25.22
C GLN A 3 -4.84 98.10 -23.78
N PHE A 4 -4.14 97.53 -22.80
CA PHE A 4 -3.94 98.04 -21.43
C PHE A 4 -5.10 98.47 -20.50
N MET A 5 -5.14 97.76 -19.35
CA MET A 5 -4.88 98.24 -17.97
C MET A 5 -5.85 99.19 -17.25
N LYS A 6 -6.32 98.64 -16.11
CA LYS A 6 -6.26 99.16 -14.71
C LYS A 6 -7.29 100.19 -14.19
N LEU A 7 -8.03 99.66 -13.19
CA LEU A 7 -8.11 100.05 -11.77
C LEU A 7 -9.18 101.02 -11.25
N LYS A 8 -9.65 100.59 -10.06
CA LYS A 8 -10.17 101.29 -8.87
C LYS A 8 -11.64 101.72 -8.92
N ARG A 9 -12.50 101.13 -8.08
CA ARG A 9 -12.66 101.19 -6.59
C ARG A 9 -13.45 102.44 -6.19
N GLU A 10 -14.27 102.25 -5.15
CA GLU A 10 -15.00 103.25 -4.34
C GLU A 10 -16.48 103.41 -4.77
N HIS A 11 -17.49 103.40 -3.91
CA HIS A 11 -17.58 103.50 -2.46
C HIS A 11 -18.87 102.84 -1.94
N PHE A 12 -18.77 102.34 -0.70
CA PHE A 12 -19.86 102.07 0.21
C PHE A 12 -20.72 103.34 0.42
N ILE A 13 -22.05 103.23 0.28
CA ILE A 13 -23.00 104.18 0.88
C ILE A 13 -24.06 103.37 1.62
N PHE A 14 -24.05 103.54 2.94
CA PHE A 14 -25.11 103.17 3.87
C PHE A 14 -26.26 104.20 3.74
N PHE A 15 -27.49 103.75 3.59
CA PHE A 15 -28.66 104.49 4.10
C PHE A 15 -29.46 103.54 4.99
N GLY A 16 -29.42 103.82 6.29
CA GLY A 16 -30.24 103.16 7.29
C GLY A 16 -31.57 103.88 7.48
N LYS A 17 -32.61 103.07 7.73
CA LYS A 17 -33.78 103.22 8.63
C LYS A 17 -34.82 102.23 8.08
N THR A 18 -35.34 101.27 8.83
CA THR A 18 -35.85 101.38 10.19
C THR A 18 -35.82 100.01 10.87
N ILE A 19 -35.35 100.01 12.12
CA ILE A 19 -35.27 98.86 13.02
C ILE A 19 -36.66 98.55 13.58
N GLY A 20 -37.14 97.32 13.36
CA GLY A 20 -38.23 96.68 14.10
C GLY A 20 -37.66 95.49 14.85
N ILE A 21 -37.74 95.55 16.18
CA ILE A 21 -37.02 94.68 17.12
C ILE A 21 -37.87 93.44 17.39
N CYS A 22 -37.38 92.26 17.01
CA CYS A 22 -37.71 91.00 17.70
C CYS A 22 -36.41 90.22 17.92
N LYS A 23 -36.01 90.19 19.19
CA LYS A 23 -34.85 89.49 19.74
C LYS A 23 -35.02 87.97 19.62
N GLY A 24 -33.94 87.25 19.31
CA GLY A 24 -33.84 85.81 19.55
C GLY A 24 -33.29 84.99 18.39
N TRP A 25 -32.10 85.33 17.89
CA TRP A 25 -31.31 84.39 17.07
C TRP A 25 -30.31 83.69 17.98
N LEU A 26 -30.58 82.43 18.31
CA LEU A 26 -29.55 81.40 18.28
C LEU A 26 -30.11 80.31 17.37
N ALA A 27 -29.98 80.54 16.07
CA ALA A 27 -30.23 79.51 15.07
C ALA A 27 -29.20 78.41 15.31
N LEU A 28 -29.66 77.30 15.88
CA LEU A 28 -28.98 76.02 15.84
C LEU A 28 -28.74 75.74 14.35
N ALA A 29 -27.51 76.00 13.89
CA ALA A 29 -27.06 75.55 12.59
C ALA A 29 -27.11 74.03 12.64
N PHE A 30 -28.21 73.46 12.12
CA PHE A 30 -28.25 72.09 11.65
C PHE A 30 -27.21 72.04 10.52
N PHE A 31 -25.96 71.76 10.92
CA PHE A 31 -24.92 71.23 10.06
C PHE A 31 -25.45 69.87 9.60
N THR A 32 -26.37 69.89 8.64
CA THR A 32 -26.73 68.69 7.90
C THR A 32 -25.54 68.49 6.98
N VAL A 33 -24.49 67.89 7.53
CA VAL A 33 -23.44 67.26 6.75
C VAL A 33 -24.21 66.20 5.98
N CYS A 34 -24.53 66.50 4.72
CA CYS A 34 -24.89 65.48 3.77
C CYS A 34 -23.61 64.67 3.57
N PHE A 35 -23.35 63.73 4.50
CA PHE A 35 -22.44 62.64 4.23
C PHE A 35 -23.12 61.87 3.10
N CYS A 36 -22.62 62.10 1.89
CA CYS A 36 -22.83 61.16 0.80
C CYS A 36 -22.19 59.85 1.27
N VAL A 37 -22.98 58.98 1.91
CA VAL A 37 -22.56 57.62 2.22
C VAL A 37 -22.45 56.92 0.88
N SER A 38 -21.25 56.91 0.30
CA SER A 38 -20.96 56.01 -0.82
C SER A 38 -21.09 54.58 -0.32
N ALA A 39 -21.79 53.74 -1.06
CA ALA A 39 -21.85 52.31 -0.76
C ALA A 39 -20.42 51.72 -0.77
N GLN A 40 -20.09 50.96 0.26
CA GLN A 40 -18.80 50.27 0.35
C GLN A 40 -18.87 49.01 -0.50
N ASN A 41 -17.85 48.76 -1.32
CA ASN A 41 -17.76 47.54 -2.11
C ASN A 41 -16.57 46.73 -1.63
N TYR A 42 -16.81 45.46 -1.37
CA TYR A 42 -15.79 44.49 -0.98
C TYR A 42 -15.54 43.52 -2.11
N SER A 43 -14.28 43.24 -2.41
CA SER A 43 -13.90 42.21 -3.39
C SER A 43 -12.79 41.35 -2.84
N VAL A 44 -12.66 40.14 -3.36
CA VAL A 44 -11.59 39.21 -2.98
C VAL A 44 -10.77 38.85 -4.21
N THR A 45 -9.45 38.82 -4.05
CA THR A 45 -8.50 38.32 -5.04
C THR A 45 -7.53 37.38 -4.34
N SER A 46 -6.88 36.48 -5.08
CA SER A 46 -5.78 35.69 -4.54
C SER A 46 -4.45 36.37 -4.87
N GLY A 47 -3.45 36.31 -3.97
CA GLY A 47 -2.13 36.87 -4.25
C GLY A 47 -1.03 36.41 -3.29
N ASN A 48 0.22 36.33 -3.75
CA ASN A 48 1.37 35.81 -2.98
C ASN A 48 2.15 36.89 -2.19
N THR A 49 1.83 38.19 -2.37
CA THR A 49 2.47 39.31 -1.68
C THR A 49 1.43 40.36 -1.26
N PRO A 50 1.69 41.16 -0.22
CA PRO A 50 0.82 42.28 0.17
C PRO A 50 0.98 43.51 -0.77
N ASP A 51 1.34 43.31 -2.04
CA ASP A 51 1.40 44.39 -3.02
C ASP A 51 0.03 44.56 -3.69
N ILE A 52 -0.64 45.68 -3.41
CA ILE A 52 -2.02 46.06 -3.79
C ILE A 52 -2.25 46.12 -5.32
N THR A 53 -1.23 45.83 -6.13
CA THR A 53 -1.24 46.01 -7.59
C THR A 53 -0.86 44.74 -8.37
N ILE A 54 -1.27 43.55 -7.92
CA ILE A 54 -1.23 42.36 -8.77
C ILE A 54 -2.63 42.14 -9.39
N PRO A 55 -2.81 42.38 -10.69
CA PRO A 55 -3.97 41.88 -11.40
C PRO A 55 -3.79 40.37 -11.59
N ASP A 56 -4.68 39.58 -10.98
CA ASP A 56 -5.05 38.22 -11.42
C ASP A 56 -3.87 37.24 -11.62
N GLY A 57 -2.93 37.22 -10.68
CA GLY A 57 -1.95 36.14 -10.57
C GLY A 57 -2.53 35.04 -9.69
N ILE A 58 -2.68 33.82 -10.22
CA ILE A 58 -3.11 32.64 -9.43
C ILE A 58 -2.19 32.53 -8.21
N ALA A 59 -2.73 32.69 -7.01
CA ALA A 59 -1.97 32.47 -5.81
C ALA A 59 -1.70 30.97 -5.61
N THR A 60 -0.44 30.67 -5.30
CA THR A 60 0.02 29.30 -5.07
C THR A 60 0.49 29.21 -3.62
N ALA A 61 -0.15 28.34 -2.86
CA ALA A 61 0.41 27.81 -1.64
C ALA A 61 1.25 26.57 -2.01
N THR A 62 2.24 26.23 -1.19
CA THR A 62 3.04 25.01 -1.42
C THR A 62 3.08 24.20 -0.16
N GLU A 63 2.74 22.92 -0.27
CA GLU A 63 3.11 21.93 0.74
C GLU A 63 4.64 21.79 0.75
N ALA A 64 5.22 21.43 1.90
CA ALA A 64 6.65 21.15 1.99
C ALA A 64 6.87 19.94 2.90
N GLU A 65 7.37 18.85 2.32
CA GLU A 65 7.68 17.63 3.05
C GLU A 65 8.67 17.92 4.21
N GLY A 66 8.29 17.54 5.43
CA GLY A 66 9.14 17.64 6.61
C GLY A 66 9.45 19.08 7.08
N GLY A 67 8.74 20.08 6.57
CA GLY A 67 8.93 21.49 6.91
C GLY A 67 7.64 22.30 6.86
N ASN A 68 7.73 23.61 7.08
CA ASN A 68 6.58 24.49 6.87
C ASN A 68 6.47 24.85 5.39
N GLY A 69 5.33 24.52 4.78
CA GLY A 69 4.95 24.99 3.45
C GLY A 69 4.88 26.52 3.33
N SER A 70 4.65 27.01 2.12
CA SER A 70 4.38 28.44 1.89
C SER A 70 2.86 28.68 1.94
N PRO A 71 2.36 29.57 2.82
CA PRO A 71 0.93 29.80 2.95
C PRO A 71 0.37 30.51 1.71
N GLY A 72 -0.85 30.12 1.34
CA GLY A 72 -1.65 30.84 0.34
C GLY A 72 -2.37 32.01 0.98
N ARG A 73 -2.75 33.02 0.19
CA ARG A 73 -3.39 34.23 0.71
C ARG A 73 -4.49 34.73 -0.20
N PHE A 74 -5.61 35.13 0.41
CA PHE A 74 -6.63 35.95 -0.21
C PHE A 74 -6.55 37.38 0.34
N ILE A 75 -6.64 38.35 -0.56
CA ILE A 75 -6.67 39.77 -0.24
C ILE A 75 -8.10 40.26 -0.46
N VAL A 76 -8.76 40.61 0.65
CA VAL A 76 -10.08 41.23 0.65
C VAL A 76 -9.89 42.74 0.66
N THR A 77 -10.35 43.43 -0.38
CA THR A 77 -10.18 44.88 -0.52
C THR A 77 -11.50 45.62 -0.29
N ARG A 78 -11.41 46.89 0.11
CA ARG A 78 -12.54 47.82 0.21
C ARG A 78 -12.24 49.14 -0.50
N ASN A 79 -13.27 49.77 -1.07
CA ASN A 79 -13.12 50.98 -1.89
C ASN A 79 -12.97 52.31 -1.12
N THR A 80 -13.26 52.35 0.19
CA THR A 80 -13.23 53.56 1.03
C THR A 80 -13.02 53.23 2.51
N ASN A 81 -12.41 54.14 3.27
CA ASN A 81 -12.24 54.00 4.73
C ASN A 81 -13.59 54.09 5.46
N SER A 82 -13.94 53.04 6.23
CA SER A 82 -15.08 53.06 7.16
C SER A 82 -14.70 53.72 8.48
N PHE A 83 -15.71 54.25 9.18
CA PHE A 83 -15.63 54.47 10.62
C PHE A 83 -16.20 53.23 11.31
N GLY A 84 -15.43 52.62 12.19
CA GLY A 84 -15.77 51.41 12.92
C GLY A 84 -15.36 50.11 12.21
N PRO A 85 -15.21 49.02 12.98
CA PRO A 85 -14.79 47.72 12.46
C PRO A 85 -15.87 47.13 11.56
N VAL A 86 -15.51 46.49 10.44
CA VAL A 86 -16.45 45.77 9.56
C VAL A 86 -16.05 44.31 9.49
N THR A 87 -17.02 43.41 9.63
CA THR A 87 -16.83 41.97 9.40
C THR A 87 -17.41 41.59 8.04
N VAL A 88 -16.57 41.00 7.20
CA VAL A 88 -16.96 40.41 5.91
C VAL A 88 -17.00 38.90 6.08
N ASN A 89 -18.15 38.28 5.80
CA ASN A 89 -18.33 36.84 5.85
C ASN A 89 -18.04 36.23 4.47
N TYR A 90 -17.51 35.01 4.47
CA TYR A 90 -17.23 34.25 3.26
C TYR A 90 -17.56 32.77 3.43
N ASN A 91 -17.75 32.08 2.30
CA ASN A 91 -17.81 30.63 2.25
C ASN A 91 -16.51 30.08 1.66
N VAL A 92 -16.12 28.88 2.08
CA VAL A 92 -14.96 28.15 1.57
C VAL A 92 -15.44 26.90 0.85
N THR A 93 -14.89 26.68 -0.34
CA THR A 93 -15.09 25.49 -1.18
C THR A 93 -13.75 25.10 -1.79
N GLY A 94 -13.66 23.98 -2.50
CA GLY A 94 -12.41 23.54 -3.12
C GLY A 94 -12.28 22.03 -3.06
N THR A 95 -11.08 21.55 -3.36
CA THR A 95 -10.71 20.12 -3.22
C THR A 95 -9.91 19.86 -1.95
N ALA A 96 -9.18 20.87 -1.47
CA ALA A 96 -8.42 20.84 -0.22
C ALA A 96 -9.39 20.74 0.97
N ASN A 97 -9.08 19.89 1.95
CA ASN A 97 -9.85 19.68 3.16
C ASN A 97 -9.29 20.47 4.35
N PRO A 98 -10.11 21.29 5.04
CA PRO A 98 -9.66 21.93 6.27
C PRO A 98 -9.48 20.90 7.37
N ARG A 99 -8.40 21.02 8.14
CA ARG A 99 -8.18 20.17 9.32
C ARG A 99 -9.26 20.42 10.37
N ASN A 100 -10.10 19.42 10.58
CA ASN A 100 -11.16 19.42 11.59
C ASN A 100 -11.53 17.99 12.00
N SER A 101 -12.63 17.82 12.74
CA SER A 101 -13.07 16.51 13.23
C SER A 101 -13.47 15.50 12.13
N THR A 102 -13.79 15.99 10.91
CA THR A 102 -14.13 15.13 9.76
C THR A 102 -12.87 14.76 8.97
N PHE A 103 -11.94 15.72 8.84
CA PHE A 103 -10.66 15.55 8.16
C PHE A 103 -9.51 15.78 9.14
N PRO A 104 -9.17 14.78 9.98
CA PRO A 104 -8.12 14.93 10.98
C PRO A 104 -6.75 15.18 10.36
N ASN A 105 -6.54 14.72 9.13
CA ASN A 105 -5.33 14.90 8.33
C ASN A 105 -5.48 16.01 7.27
N GLY A 106 -6.43 16.94 7.41
CA GLY A 106 -6.62 17.99 6.41
C GLY A 106 -5.37 18.85 6.16
N ASP A 107 -5.30 19.33 4.93
CA ASP A 107 -4.18 19.98 4.22
C ASP A 107 -4.05 21.48 4.53
N TYR A 108 -5.03 22.10 5.21
CA TYR A 108 -4.84 23.45 5.75
C TYR A 108 -5.57 23.71 7.07
N VAL A 109 -5.12 24.72 7.82
CA VAL A 109 -5.77 25.18 9.05
C VAL A 109 -7.16 25.72 8.73
N GLU A 110 -8.19 25.19 9.40
CA GLU A 110 -9.58 25.59 9.16
C GLU A 110 -9.79 27.11 9.25
N LEU A 111 -10.33 27.68 8.17
CA LEU A 111 -10.59 29.11 8.06
C LEU A 111 -11.84 29.50 8.87
N SER A 112 -11.83 30.71 9.43
CA SER A 112 -12.88 31.21 10.33
C SER A 112 -14.24 31.50 9.68
N GLY A 113 -14.32 31.56 8.35
CA GLY A 113 -15.51 32.00 7.60
C GLY A 113 -15.78 33.50 7.65
N GLN A 114 -14.91 34.28 8.32
CA GLN A 114 -15.05 35.74 8.43
C GLN A 114 -13.70 36.44 8.50
N VAL A 115 -13.62 37.63 7.89
CA VAL A 115 -12.46 38.52 7.98
C VAL A 115 -12.92 39.88 8.52
N THR A 116 -12.12 40.50 9.38
CA THR A 116 -12.48 41.78 10.01
C THR A 116 -11.50 42.87 9.60
N PHE A 117 -12.04 43.99 9.16
CA PHE A 117 -11.34 45.27 9.09
C PHE A 117 -11.57 45.97 10.42
N ALA A 118 -10.53 46.30 11.18
CA ALA A 118 -10.64 47.09 12.39
C ALA A 118 -10.95 48.57 12.09
N ASP A 119 -11.16 49.35 13.16
CA ASP A 119 -11.46 50.78 13.03
C ASP A 119 -10.26 51.54 12.47
N GLN A 120 -10.47 52.30 11.40
CA GLN A 120 -9.41 52.95 10.61
C GLN A 120 -8.36 52.00 10.00
N ASP A 121 -8.66 50.70 9.87
CA ASP A 121 -7.74 49.75 9.22
C ASP A 121 -7.45 50.08 7.75
N GLN A 122 -6.47 49.37 7.20
CA GLN A 122 -6.07 49.42 5.79
C GLN A 122 -7.25 49.24 4.82
N ASP A 123 -7.03 49.59 3.56
CA ASP A 123 -7.97 49.32 2.44
C ASP A 123 -8.09 47.82 2.11
N PHE A 124 -7.40 46.95 2.85
CA PHE A 124 -7.44 45.50 2.68
C PHE A 124 -7.36 44.74 4.02
N ALA A 125 -7.82 43.49 4.00
CA ALA A 125 -7.62 42.49 5.03
C ALA A 125 -7.27 41.15 4.39
N GLU A 126 -6.63 40.26 5.14
CA GLU A 126 -6.08 39.02 4.60
C GLU A 126 -6.80 37.80 5.18
N ILE A 127 -6.98 36.79 4.34
CA ILE A 127 -7.34 35.44 4.75
C ILE A 127 -6.13 34.58 4.39
N VAL A 128 -5.47 34.01 5.40
CA VAL A 128 -4.26 33.20 5.24
C VAL A 128 -4.67 31.73 5.21
N VAL A 129 -4.24 31.02 4.18
CA VAL A 129 -4.35 29.57 4.04
C VAL A 129 -3.03 28.99 4.55
N ASP A 130 -3.00 28.64 5.83
CA ASP A 130 -1.86 27.98 6.46
C ASP A 130 -1.90 26.49 6.10
N VAL A 131 -1.04 26.13 5.16
CA VAL A 131 -0.86 24.78 4.61
C VAL A 131 -0.24 23.85 5.66
N LEU A 132 -0.72 22.61 5.75
CA LEU A 132 -0.38 21.65 6.80
C LEU A 132 0.32 20.42 6.21
N PRO A 133 1.64 20.27 6.44
CA PRO A 133 2.40 19.17 5.87
C PRO A 133 1.97 17.82 6.43
N ASP A 134 1.98 16.81 5.56
CA ASP A 134 1.85 15.41 5.92
C ASP A 134 2.80 14.52 5.10
N ASN A 135 2.44 13.25 4.91
CA ASN A 135 3.24 12.25 4.22
C ASN A 135 2.42 11.48 3.17
N PHE A 136 1.31 12.05 2.71
CA PHE A 136 0.52 11.51 1.61
C PHE A 136 1.08 11.97 0.27
N VAL A 137 0.98 11.12 -0.73
CA VAL A 137 1.24 11.53 -2.12
C VAL A 137 -0.05 12.06 -2.69
N GLU A 138 -0.11 13.35 -3.01
CA GLU A 138 -1.35 14.04 -3.37
C GLU A 138 -1.28 14.74 -4.73
N ASN A 139 -2.45 15.00 -5.30
CA ASN A 139 -2.55 15.90 -6.45
C ASN A 139 -2.57 17.35 -5.96
N ASN A 140 -2.33 18.31 -6.86
CA ASN A 140 -2.60 19.71 -6.53
C ASN A 140 -4.06 19.92 -6.12
N GLU A 141 -4.25 20.70 -5.08
CA GLU A 141 -5.56 20.95 -4.50
C GLU A 141 -5.92 22.43 -4.52
N THR A 142 -7.16 22.77 -4.20
CA THR A 142 -7.66 24.14 -4.29
C THR A 142 -8.43 24.54 -3.05
N VAL A 143 -8.22 25.78 -2.61
CA VAL A 143 -9.06 26.51 -1.67
C VAL A 143 -9.71 27.66 -2.41
N THR A 144 -11.02 27.78 -2.35
CA THR A 144 -11.80 28.81 -3.05
C THR A 144 -12.69 29.57 -2.09
N VAL A 145 -12.51 30.89 -2.03
CA VAL A 145 -13.24 31.81 -1.14
C VAL A 145 -14.25 32.63 -1.94
N THR A 146 -15.48 32.69 -1.45
CA THR A 146 -16.56 33.55 -1.99
C THR A 146 -17.13 34.44 -0.91
N LEU A 147 -17.09 35.77 -1.09
CA LEU A 147 -17.67 36.71 -0.13
C LEU A 147 -19.21 36.64 -0.16
N THR A 148 -19.84 36.65 1.03
CA THR A 148 -21.30 36.46 1.15
C THR A 148 -22.03 37.66 1.73
N SER A 149 -21.42 38.39 2.67
CA SER A 149 -22.04 39.56 3.32
C SER A 149 -21.03 40.43 4.07
N ALA A 150 -21.43 41.65 4.42
CA ALA A 150 -20.70 42.55 5.32
C ALA A 150 -21.64 43.16 6.38
N THR A 151 -21.19 43.28 7.63
CA THR A 151 -22.07 43.51 8.80
C THR A 151 -22.56 44.95 8.99
N ILE A 152 -22.10 45.94 8.21
CA ILE A 152 -22.48 47.35 8.47
C ILE A 152 -22.49 48.20 7.19
N PHE A 153 -23.45 49.14 7.14
CA PHE A 153 -23.75 50.03 6.01
C PHE A 153 -24.19 49.27 4.76
N THR A 154 -24.76 49.96 3.77
CA THR A 154 -25.26 49.37 2.50
C THR A 154 -24.10 48.89 1.61
N GLY A 155 -23.18 48.10 2.18
CA GLY A 155 -22.02 47.59 1.48
C GLY A 155 -22.41 46.39 0.63
N ALA A 156 -22.01 46.40 -0.63
CA ALA A 156 -22.14 45.25 -1.51
C ALA A 156 -20.86 44.42 -1.43
N VAL A 157 -21.01 43.10 -1.39
CA VAL A 157 -19.88 42.19 -1.63
C VAL A 157 -19.90 41.79 -3.10
N ASP A 158 -18.73 41.68 -3.70
CA ASP A 158 -18.53 41.02 -4.98
C ASP A 158 -18.48 39.49 -4.72
N PRO A 159 -19.46 38.72 -5.21
CA PRO A 159 -19.50 37.28 -5.01
C PRO A 159 -18.60 36.52 -6.00
N THR A 160 -17.74 37.21 -6.77
CA THR A 160 -16.76 36.55 -7.64
C THR A 160 -15.78 35.74 -6.78
N PRO A 161 -15.64 34.42 -7.01
CA PRO A 161 -14.75 33.58 -6.23
C PRO A 161 -13.28 33.90 -6.53
N ALA A 162 -12.44 33.79 -5.50
CA ALA A 162 -11.00 33.75 -5.63
C ALA A 162 -10.48 32.36 -5.24
N THR A 163 -9.47 31.87 -5.94
CA THR A 163 -8.89 30.53 -5.71
C THR A 163 -7.39 30.61 -5.42
N VAL A 164 -6.96 29.85 -4.41
CA VAL A 164 -5.57 29.50 -4.10
C VAL A 164 -5.41 28.02 -4.49
N THR A 165 -4.32 27.69 -5.20
CA THR A 165 -3.94 26.30 -5.43
C THR A 165 -2.86 25.89 -4.42
N ILE A 166 -3.08 24.81 -3.69
CA ILE A 166 -2.06 24.14 -2.88
C ILE A 166 -1.32 23.19 -3.82
N SER A 167 -0.04 23.47 -4.05
CA SER A 167 0.80 22.66 -4.92
C SER A 167 1.62 21.68 -4.10
N ASP A 168 1.59 20.41 -4.52
CA ASP A 168 2.35 19.32 -3.91
C ASP A 168 3.21 18.57 -4.93
N VAL A 169 3.92 19.34 -5.77
CA VAL A 169 4.71 18.77 -6.88
C VAL A 169 6.02 18.12 -6.44
N THR A 170 6.32 18.17 -5.14
CA THR A 170 7.53 17.56 -4.57
C THR A 170 7.25 16.25 -3.85
N ASP A 171 6.01 15.97 -3.47
CA ASP A 171 5.66 14.68 -2.90
C ASP A 171 5.45 13.64 -4.00
N VAL A 172 6.40 12.72 -4.07
CA VAL A 172 6.38 11.56 -4.97
C VAL A 172 6.62 10.30 -4.16
N GLY A 173 5.92 9.24 -4.51
CA GLY A 173 6.04 7.93 -3.87
C GLY A 173 6.91 6.95 -4.65
N LEU A 174 7.44 5.96 -3.93
CA LEU A 174 8.10 4.79 -4.45
C LEU A 174 7.25 3.55 -4.18
N ILE A 175 7.18 2.68 -5.20
CA ILE A 175 6.62 1.34 -5.09
C ILE A 175 7.78 0.34 -5.17
N SER A 176 7.92 -0.53 -4.18
CA SER A 176 8.94 -1.57 -4.17
C SER A 176 8.41 -2.89 -3.63
N LEU A 177 9.27 -3.91 -3.61
CA LEU A 177 9.03 -5.17 -2.93
C LEU A 177 9.64 -5.13 -1.53
N ASP A 178 8.88 -5.59 -0.54
CA ASP A 178 9.41 -5.90 0.79
C ASP A 178 9.78 -7.38 0.83
N LEU A 179 11.08 -7.66 1.00
CA LEU A 179 11.63 -9.01 1.05
C LEU A 179 11.81 -9.51 2.49
N THR A 180 11.20 -8.82 3.47
CA THR A 180 11.27 -9.21 4.87
C THR A 180 10.32 -10.38 5.14
N GLU A 181 10.86 -11.48 5.67
CA GLU A 181 10.08 -12.66 6.07
C GLU A 181 9.75 -12.63 7.57
N PRO A 182 8.48 -12.82 7.99
CA PRO A 182 7.24 -12.64 7.21
C PRO A 182 6.95 -11.14 7.00
N PRO A 183 6.16 -10.75 5.98
CA PRO A 183 5.19 -11.56 5.21
C PRO A 183 5.63 -12.01 3.81
N PHE A 184 6.83 -11.65 3.34
CA PHE A 184 7.40 -12.32 2.16
C PHE A 184 7.59 -13.81 2.46
N ILE A 185 7.27 -14.68 1.51
CA ILE A 185 7.46 -16.14 1.65
C ILE A 185 8.11 -16.65 0.35
N PRO A 186 9.45 -16.78 0.30
CA PRO A 186 10.16 -17.18 -0.92
C PRO A 186 10.18 -18.69 -1.17
N ASN A 187 9.79 -19.52 -0.21
CA ASN A 187 9.82 -20.98 -0.36
C ASN A 187 8.41 -21.52 -0.18
N ALA A 188 7.78 -21.90 -1.29
CA ALA A 188 6.49 -22.54 -1.34
C ALA A 188 6.65 -24.06 -1.57
N SER A 189 5.62 -24.83 -1.24
CA SER A 189 5.65 -26.29 -1.39
C SER A 189 4.27 -26.81 -1.79
N GLU A 190 4.25 -27.77 -2.71
CA GLU A 190 3.04 -28.42 -3.21
C GLU A 190 2.35 -29.28 -2.16
N GLU A 191 3.10 -30.00 -1.31
CA GLU A 191 2.56 -30.73 -0.15
C GLU A 191 1.75 -29.81 0.78
N GLY A 192 2.05 -28.51 0.73
CA GLY A 192 1.46 -27.49 1.56
C GLY A 192 1.93 -27.59 3.02
N PRO A 193 1.36 -26.75 3.91
CA PRO A 193 0.40 -25.69 3.66
C PRO A 193 1.07 -24.36 3.25
N THR A 194 2.34 -24.38 2.84
CA THR A 194 3.12 -23.17 2.59
C THR A 194 2.92 -22.64 1.18
N ASN A 195 2.01 -21.66 1.06
CA ASN A 195 1.93 -20.83 -0.14
C ASN A 195 3.08 -19.83 -0.20
N GLY A 196 3.51 -19.47 -1.41
CA GLY A 196 4.42 -18.37 -1.62
C GLY A 196 3.70 -17.03 -1.52
N ASN A 197 4.41 -15.96 -1.17
CA ASN A 197 3.82 -14.61 -1.14
C ASN A 197 4.84 -13.54 -1.47
N PHE A 198 4.52 -12.67 -2.42
CA PHE A 198 5.23 -11.41 -2.64
C PHE A 198 4.56 -10.28 -1.87
N ARG A 199 5.35 -9.42 -1.22
CA ARG A 199 4.83 -8.18 -0.65
C ARG A 199 5.28 -6.96 -1.44
N ILE A 200 4.30 -6.16 -1.83
CA ILE A 200 4.47 -4.91 -2.55
C ILE A 200 4.12 -3.77 -1.58
N VAL A 201 4.95 -2.73 -1.57
CA VAL A 201 4.84 -1.63 -0.61
C VAL A 201 4.89 -0.28 -1.30
N LEU A 202 4.10 0.66 -0.78
CA LEU A 202 4.30 2.09 -0.98
C LEU A 202 5.15 2.62 0.18
N ASP A 203 6.10 3.50 -0.12
CA ASP A 203 6.83 4.23 0.93
C ASP A 203 5.98 5.34 1.60
N LYS A 204 4.99 5.84 0.86
CA LYS A 204 4.01 6.85 1.29
C LYS A 204 2.59 6.44 0.90
N PRO A 205 1.56 6.70 1.73
CA PRO A 205 0.19 6.32 1.39
C PRO A 205 -0.37 7.15 0.22
N ASN A 206 -1.34 6.57 -0.48
CA ASN A 206 -1.96 7.16 -1.67
C ASN A 206 -3.04 8.17 -1.29
N GLY A 207 -2.72 9.47 -1.36
CA GLY A 207 -3.67 10.58 -1.18
C GLY A 207 -4.22 11.15 -2.50
N THR A 208 -3.91 10.54 -3.65
CA THR A 208 -4.24 11.11 -4.97
C THR A 208 -5.75 11.11 -5.33
N SER A 209 -6.63 10.71 -4.41
CA SER A 209 -8.09 10.57 -4.59
C SER A 209 -8.52 9.59 -5.70
N ALA A 210 -7.57 8.85 -6.27
CA ALA A 210 -7.80 7.80 -7.26
C ALA A 210 -6.89 6.60 -6.95
N PRO A 211 -7.27 5.38 -7.35
CA PRO A 211 -6.40 4.22 -7.17
C PRO A 211 -5.11 4.35 -7.98
N VAL A 212 -4.02 3.81 -7.44
CA VAL A 212 -2.73 3.66 -8.12
C VAL A 212 -2.57 2.19 -8.51
N THR A 213 -2.44 1.92 -9.80
CA THR A 213 -2.27 0.56 -10.32
C THR A 213 -0.82 0.30 -10.70
N VAL A 214 -0.24 -0.72 -10.06
CA VAL A 214 1.09 -1.24 -10.30
C VAL A 214 1.02 -2.37 -11.31
N ASN A 215 1.71 -2.20 -12.42
CA ASN A 215 1.85 -3.21 -13.45
C ASN A 215 3.06 -4.11 -13.14
N TYR A 216 2.88 -5.42 -13.24
CA TYR A 216 3.93 -6.40 -13.00
C TYR A 216 3.94 -7.48 -14.09
N THR A 217 5.01 -8.25 -14.13
CA THR A 217 5.14 -9.47 -14.94
C THR A 217 5.62 -10.60 -14.06
N LEU A 218 5.07 -11.79 -14.29
CA LEU A 218 5.56 -13.04 -13.73
C LEU A 218 6.36 -13.78 -14.80
N THR A 219 7.53 -14.24 -14.40
CA THR A 219 8.44 -15.09 -15.19
C THR A 219 8.94 -16.23 -14.29
N GLY A 220 9.94 -16.99 -14.72
CA GLY A 220 10.45 -18.15 -13.97
C GLY A 220 10.28 -19.43 -14.79
N THR A 221 10.47 -20.58 -14.13
CA THR A 221 10.25 -21.90 -14.75
C THR A 221 8.82 -22.37 -14.56
N ALA A 222 8.20 -22.03 -13.43
CA ALA A 222 6.81 -22.38 -13.11
C ALA A 222 5.81 -21.59 -13.96
N ALA A 223 4.80 -22.27 -14.46
CA ALA A 223 3.70 -21.83 -15.29
C ALA A 223 2.38 -21.75 -14.51
N ASN A 224 1.75 -20.57 -14.57
CA ASN A 224 0.44 -20.36 -13.95
C ASN A 224 -0.65 -21.25 -14.59
N GLY A 225 -1.39 -21.96 -13.75
CA GLY A 225 -2.44 -22.90 -14.11
C GLY A 225 -1.94 -24.33 -14.36
N VAL A 226 -0.63 -24.56 -14.26
CA VAL A 226 -0.01 -25.89 -14.24
C VAL A 226 0.60 -26.11 -12.87
N ASP A 227 1.59 -25.29 -12.49
CA ASP A 227 2.41 -25.53 -11.29
C ASP A 227 1.98 -24.64 -10.09
N TYR A 228 1.32 -23.51 -10.39
CA TYR A 228 0.67 -22.68 -9.37
C TYR A 228 -0.59 -22.00 -9.88
N THR A 229 -1.47 -21.63 -8.96
CA THR A 229 -2.55 -20.68 -9.21
C THR A 229 -2.21 -19.32 -8.61
N LEU A 230 -2.66 -18.28 -9.30
CA LEU A 230 -2.63 -16.90 -8.82
C LEU A 230 -4.05 -16.44 -8.53
N ASP A 231 -4.45 -16.43 -7.27
CA ASP A 231 -5.73 -15.87 -6.84
C ASP A 231 -5.60 -14.34 -6.69
N GLY A 232 -6.03 -13.59 -7.70
CA GLY A 232 -5.93 -12.13 -7.67
C GLY A 232 -5.97 -11.46 -9.05
N ALA A 233 -6.16 -10.14 -9.06
CA ALA A 233 -6.24 -9.36 -10.28
C ALA A 233 -4.90 -9.33 -11.04
N VAL A 234 -4.98 -9.24 -12.36
CA VAL A 234 -3.87 -9.06 -13.32
C VAL A 234 -3.01 -7.80 -13.02
N ALA A 235 -3.43 -6.97 -12.06
CA ALA A 235 -2.72 -5.80 -11.60
C ALA A 235 -2.89 -5.60 -10.09
N ILE A 236 -1.88 -5.02 -9.44
CA ILE A 236 -1.90 -4.68 -8.01
C ILE A 236 -2.41 -3.24 -7.89
N THR A 237 -3.47 -3.00 -7.14
CA THR A 237 -4.07 -1.66 -7.01
C THR A 237 -4.07 -1.20 -5.56
N PHE A 238 -3.56 0.00 -5.31
CA PHE A 238 -3.64 0.73 -4.05
C PHE A 238 -4.74 1.77 -4.15
N ASP A 239 -5.86 1.54 -3.47
CA ASP A 239 -6.95 2.51 -3.39
C ASP A 239 -6.49 3.80 -2.68
N PRO A 240 -7.20 4.92 -2.85
CA PRO A 240 -6.94 6.13 -2.08
C PRO A 240 -7.39 5.90 -0.62
N ASP A 241 -6.52 5.24 0.15
CA ASP A 241 -6.69 4.90 1.55
C ASP A 241 -5.41 5.25 2.30
N GLU A 242 -5.55 6.20 3.22
CA GLU A 242 -4.47 6.73 4.04
C GLU A 242 -3.76 5.68 4.91
N SER A 243 -4.39 4.53 5.15
CA SER A 243 -3.87 3.46 6.02
C SER A 243 -3.20 2.32 5.26
N GLN A 244 -3.31 2.29 3.93
CA GLN A 244 -3.03 1.09 3.15
C GLN A 244 -1.80 1.24 2.25
N VAL A 245 -0.63 0.96 2.84
CA VAL A 245 0.67 1.06 2.15
C VAL A 245 1.21 -0.29 1.66
N THR A 246 0.45 -1.37 1.78
CA THR A 246 0.93 -2.70 1.40
C THR A 246 -0.10 -3.53 0.64
N ARG A 247 0.39 -4.44 -0.22
CA ARG A 247 -0.36 -5.46 -0.94
C ARG A 247 0.41 -6.76 -0.96
N ASP A 248 -0.31 -7.85 -0.84
CA ASP A 248 0.23 -9.21 -0.92
C ASP A 248 -0.24 -9.83 -2.24
N LEU A 249 0.65 -10.56 -2.90
CA LEU A 249 0.37 -11.36 -4.09
C LEU A 249 0.75 -12.81 -3.77
N GLU A 250 -0.27 -13.60 -3.46
CA GLU A 250 -0.13 -15.00 -3.05
C GLU A 250 0.05 -15.91 -4.26
N ILE A 251 1.04 -16.80 -4.18
CA ILE A 251 1.33 -17.86 -5.14
C ILE A 251 0.92 -19.17 -4.46
N VAL A 252 -0.10 -19.85 -4.98
CA VAL A 252 -0.61 -21.11 -4.42
C VAL A 252 -0.13 -22.25 -5.30
N PRO A 253 0.86 -23.06 -4.89
CA PRO A 253 1.29 -24.24 -5.65
C PRO A 253 0.13 -25.20 -5.94
N ILE A 254 0.21 -25.92 -7.04
CA ILE A 254 -0.73 -26.98 -7.41
C ILE A 254 -0.04 -28.32 -7.14
N ASP A 255 -0.52 -29.05 -6.14
CA ASP A 255 -0.09 -30.44 -5.89
C ASP A 255 -0.67 -31.37 -6.96
N ASP A 256 0.19 -32.04 -7.71
CA ASP A 256 -0.22 -33.02 -8.71
C ASP A 256 0.41 -34.43 -8.54
N THR A 257 0.81 -35.09 -9.63
CA THR A 257 1.40 -36.45 -9.58
C THR A 257 2.62 -36.57 -10.51
N GLU A 258 3.01 -35.47 -11.16
CA GLU A 258 4.15 -35.40 -12.06
C GLU A 258 5.39 -35.03 -11.23
N LEU A 259 6.45 -35.82 -11.38
CA LEU A 259 7.72 -35.48 -10.75
C LEU A 259 8.37 -34.32 -11.49
N GLU A 260 8.66 -33.25 -10.76
CA GLU A 260 9.20 -32.01 -11.29
C GLU A 260 10.52 -31.61 -10.63
N ASP A 261 11.31 -30.83 -11.36
CA ASP A 261 12.51 -30.19 -10.79
C ASP A 261 12.06 -28.98 -9.95
N LEU A 262 12.97 -28.46 -9.12
CA LEU A 262 12.73 -27.22 -8.38
C LEU A 262 12.36 -26.07 -9.32
N GLU A 263 11.20 -25.46 -9.10
CA GLU A 263 10.69 -24.42 -9.99
C GLU A 263 10.68 -23.03 -9.36
N THR A 264 10.61 -21.99 -10.19
CA THR A 264 10.57 -20.60 -9.72
C THR A 264 9.45 -19.78 -10.34
N VAL A 265 8.93 -18.85 -9.53
CA VAL A 265 8.08 -17.74 -9.93
C VAL A 265 8.82 -16.45 -9.62
N VAL A 266 9.06 -15.62 -10.63
CA VAL A 266 9.80 -14.36 -10.52
C VAL A 266 8.89 -13.19 -10.83
N LEU A 267 8.62 -12.35 -9.83
CA LEU A 267 7.87 -11.11 -9.97
C LEU A 267 8.81 -9.97 -10.37
N ILE A 268 8.38 -9.17 -11.36
CA ILE A 268 9.05 -7.94 -11.79
C ILE A 268 8.02 -6.81 -11.83
N LEU A 269 8.25 -5.73 -11.08
CA LEU A 269 7.46 -4.51 -11.14
C LEU A 269 7.90 -3.67 -12.35
N ASN A 270 6.95 -3.38 -13.25
CA ASN A 270 7.24 -2.75 -14.54
C ASN A 270 6.95 -1.24 -14.57
N GLY A 271 6.01 -0.77 -13.75
CA GLY A 271 5.58 0.61 -13.76
C GLY A 271 4.27 0.82 -13.02
N THR A 272 3.82 2.06 -13.04
CA THR A 272 2.56 2.51 -12.44
C THR A 272 1.83 3.42 -13.44
N ASP A 273 0.51 3.49 -13.33
CA ASP A 273 -0.33 4.40 -14.13
C ASP A 273 -0.36 5.84 -13.58
N ASN A 274 0.13 6.04 -12.35
CA ASN A 274 0.16 7.34 -11.70
C ASN A 274 1.57 7.96 -11.71
N PRO A 275 1.78 9.15 -12.32
CA PRO A 275 3.09 9.77 -12.46
C PRO A 275 3.70 10.28 -11.14
N LEU A 276 2.91 10.38 -10.07
CA LEU A 276 3.40 10.74 -8.74
C LEU A 276 4.05 9.55 -8.01
N PHE A 277 3.91 8.34 -8.55
CA PHE A 277 4.59 7.16 -8.05
C PHE A 277 5.62 6.67 -9.07
N SER A 278 6.69 6.06 -8.59
CA SER A 278 7.70 5.43 -9.44
C SER A 278 8.16 4.09 -8.84
N ILE A 279 8.72 3.20 -9.67
CA ILE A 279 9.23 1.92 -9.19
C ILE A 279 10.59 2.12 -8.52
N GLY A 280 10.65 1.76 -7.24
CA GLY A 280 11.87 1.78 -6.42
C GLY A 280 12.63 0.45 -6.45
N THR A 281 13.50 0.25 -5.47
CA THR A 281 14.30 -0.97 -5.31
C THR A 281 14.03 -1.63 -3.95
N PRO A 282 13.92 -2.96 -3.87
CA PRO A 282 13.98 -3.91 -4.99
C PRO A 282 12.68 -3.91 -5.81
N SER A 283 12.80 -4.15 -7.12
CA SER A 283 11.67 -4.26 -8.07
C SER A 283 11.47 -5.68 -8.60
N THR A 284 12.30 -6.62 -8.15
CA THR A 284 12.23 -8.03 -8.53
C THR A 284 12.40 -8.92 -7.30
N ALA A 285 11.65 -10.02 -7.26
CA ALA A 285 11.74 -11.06 -6.25
C ALA A 285 11.41 -12.42 -6.86
N GLU A 286 11.89 -13.47 -6.21
CA GLU A 286 11.70 -14.86 -6.62
C GLU A 286 11.04 -15.64 -5.49
N ILE A 287 10.11 -16.52 -5.86
CA ILE A 287 9.58 -17.60 -5.04
C ILE A 287 10.00 -18.90 -5.72
N THR A 288 10.42 -19.85 -4.91
CA THR A 288 10.77 -21.20 -5.32
C THR A 288 9.65 -22.15 -4.89
N ILE A 289 9.23 -23.06 -5.76
CA ILE A 289 8.22 -24.08 -5.49
C ILE A 289 8.93 -25.44 -5.43
N THR A 290 8.76 -26.16 -4.32
CA THR A 290 9.25 -27.54 -4.17
C THR A 290 8.11 -28.52 -4.41
N ASP A 291 8.35 -29.43 -5.34
CA ASP A 291 7.55 -30.63 -5.62
C ASP A 291 7.64 -31.64 -4.45
N ASN A 292 6.56 -32.40 -4.24
CA ASN A 292 6.45 -33.50 -3.28
C ASN A 292 6.38 -34.89 -3.93
N ASP A 293 6.36 -34.98 -5.25
CA ASP A 293 6.39 -36.23 -5.95
C ASP A 293 7.77 -36.89 -5.94
N CYS A 294 7.76 -38.20 -6.18
CA CYS A 294 8.95 -39.04 -6.05
C CYS A 294 9.04 -40.03 -7.20
N ALA A 295 10.23 -40.20 -7.81
CA ALA A 295 10.39 -41.21 -8.86
C ALA A 295 10.17 -42.65 -8.37
N ALA A 296 10.33 -42.88 -7.06
CA ALA A 296 9.98 -44.14 -6.40
C ALA A 296 8.48 -44.45 -6.44
N GLY A 297 7.64 -43.42 -6.57
CA GLY A 297 6.19 -43.48 -6.63
C GLY A 297 5.54 -43.91 -5.31
N ASP A 298 4.21 -43.86 -5.28
CA ASP A 298 3.43 -44.11 -4.06
C ASP A 298 3.00 -45.57 -3.86
N VAL A 299 3.59 -46.49 -4.63
CA VAL A 299 3.22 -47.92 -4.61
C VAL A 299 4.41 -48.77 -4.18
N ALA A 300 4.22 -49.56 -3.14
CA ALA A 300 5.22 -50.51 -2.68
C ALA A 300 5.53 -51.58 -3.75
N PRO A 301 6.78 -52.11 -3.79
CA PRO A 301 7.11 -53.23 -4.66
C PRO A 301 6.18 -54.43 -4.43
N VAL A 302 5.60 -54.98 -5.50
CA VAL A 302 4.77 -56.19 -5.39
C VAL A 302 5.69 -57.41 -5.38
N LEU A 303 5.81 -58.04 -4.22
CA LEU A 303 6.62 -59.25 -4.06
C LEU A 303 5.96 -60.46 -4.72
N ASN A 304 6.77 -61.36 -5.28
CA ASN A 304 6.30 -62.59 -5.89
C ASN A 304 6.03 -63.69 -4.85
N ASN A 305 5.54 -64.84 -5.32
CA ASN A 305 5.12 -65.96 -4.48
C ASN A 305 6.23 -67.01 -4.25
N ASN A 306 7.50 -66.62 -4.26
CA ASN A 306 8.58 -67.54 -3.91
C ASN A 306 8.44 -68.07 -2.48
N ASP A 307 8.98 -69.26 -2.21
CA ASP A 307 8.86 -69.92 -0.91
C ASP A 307 9.41 -69.04 0.22
N THR A 308 8.62 -68.83 1.27
CA THR A 308 9.01 -68.05 2.46
C THR A 308 9.21 -68.91 3.71
N VAL A 309 9.06 -70.22 3.58
CA VAL A 309 9.14 -71.19 4.67
C VAL A 309 10.27 -72.18 4.36
N PHE A 310 11.28 -72.22 5.22
CA PHE A 310 12.47 -73.06 5.04
C PHE A 310 12.58 -74.12 6.15
N CYS A 311 13.18 -75.25 5.83
CA CYS A 311 13.55 -76.27 6.81
C CYS A 311 15.04 -76.21 7.12
N ASP A 312 15.38 -76.18 8.41
CA ASP A 312 16.73 -76.20 8.99
C ASP A 312 17.67 -75.04 8.62
N THR A 313 17.56 -74.42 7.45
CA THR A 313 18.43 -73.31 7.03
C THR A 313 17.67 -72.33 6.14
N VAL A 314 17.79 -71.04 6.43
CA VAL A 314 17.39 -69.95 5.52
C VAL A 314 18.65 -69.49 4.82
N GLN A 315 18.68 -69.53 3.49
CA GLN A 315 19.73 -68.93 2.67
C GLN A 315 19.11 -68.49 1.35
N VAL A 316 18.67 -67.24 1.27
CA VAL A 316 18.00 -66.70 0.09
C VAL A 316 18.52 -65.33 -0.26
N ASP A 317 18.56 -65.05 -1.55
CA ASP A 317 18.78 -63.70 -2.06
C ASP A 317 17.43 -62.97 -2.09
N LEU A 318 17.32 -61.86 -1.36
CA LEU A 318 16.08 -61.10 -1.22
C LEU A 318 15.58 -60.58 -2.58
N ASP A 319 16.49 -60.26 -3.51
CA ASP A 319 16.13 -59.80 -4.85
C ASP A 319 15.35 -60.85 -5.66
N THR A 320 15.41 -62.13 -5.27
CA THR A 320 14.60 -63.17 -5.93
C THR A 320 13.10 -63.03 -5.66
N TYR A 321 12.69 -62.30 -4.62
CA TYR A 321 11.28 -62.06 -4.29
C TYR A 321 10.67 -60.91 -5.10
N TYR A 322 11.43 -60.27 -5.99
CA TYR A 322 10.93 -59.22 -6.87
C TYR A 322 11.35 -59.47 -8.31
N ASP A 323 10.38 -59.71 -9.19
CA ASP A 323 10.57 -59.89 -10.63
C ASP A 323 9.87 -58.80 -11.48
N GLY A 324 9.32 -57.78 -10.82
CA GLY A 324 8.65 -56.65 -11.46
C GLY A 324 9.60 -55.67 -12.15
N ALA A 325 9.03 -54.78 -12.96
CA ALA A 325 9.76 -53.64 -13.52
C ALA A 325 9.94 -52.56 -12.45
N ARG A 326 11.18 -52.08 -12.25
CA ARG A 326 11.46 -50.98 -11.33
C ARG A 326 11.00 -49.65 -11.95
N PRO A 327 10.50 -48.68 -11.17
CA PRO A 327 10.35 -47.31 -11.65
C PRO A 327 11.67 -46.79 -12.23
N THR A 328 11.59 -45.91 -13.23
CA THR A 328 12.79 -45.39 -13.90
C THR A 328 13.60 -44.54 -12.91
N GLY A 329 14.92 -44.71 -12.87
CA GLY A 329 15.81 -43.92 -12.01
C GLY A 329 15.92 -44.43 -10.56
N THR A 330 15.22 -45.51 -10.19
CA THR A 330 15.18 -45.99 -8.80
C THR A 330 15.95 -47.29 -8.59
N ALA A 331 16.37 -47.52 -7.36
CA ALA A 331 16.93 -48.77 -6.89
C ALA A 331 15.91 -49.55 -6.05
N LEU A 332 15.87 -50.88 -6.18
CA LEU A 332 15.18 -51.73 -5.22
C LEU A 332 16.11 -51.89 -4.01
N ILE A 333 15.64 -51.49 -2.83
CA ILE A 333 16.40 -51.58 -1.58
C ILE A 333 15.64 -52.46 -0.60
N TRP A 334 16.37 -53.28 0.15
CA TRP A 334 15.85 -54.03 1.27
C TRP A 334 16.35 -53.47 2.60
N THR A 335 15.47 -53.39 3.59
CA THR A 335 15.80 -52.96 4.95
C THR A 335 15.17 -53.91 5.97
N THR A 336 15.76 -53.98 7.17
CA THR A 336 15.12 -54.62 8.34
C THR A 336 14.27 -53.64 9.16
N ASN A 337 14.27 -52.35 8.80
CA ASN A 337 13.59 -51.28 9.52
C ASN A 337 12.41 -50.71 8.71
N ASN A 338 11.20 -50.95 9.21
CA ASN A 338 9.96 -50.46 8.57
C ASN A 338 9.48 -49.10 9.11
N THR A 339 10.13 -48.56 10.13
CA THR A 339 9.72 -47.29 10.75
C THR A 339 10.36 -46.08 10.07
N ASP A 340 11.55 -46.27 9.50
CA ASP A 340 12.25 -45.28 8.72
C ASP A 340 13.01 -46.00 7.59
N PRO A 341 12.39 -46.18 6.40
CA PRO A 341 13.06 -46.83 5.28
C PRO A 341 14.27 -46.02 4.78
N LEU A 342 14.38 -44.73 5.12
CA LEU A 342 15.47 -43.86 4.68
C LEU A 342 16.73 -43.98 5.55
N ASN A 343 16.68 -44.72 6.66
CA ASN A 343 17.87 -45.02 7.44
C ASN A 343 18.84 -45.94 6.67
N GLN A 344 19.76 -45.33 5.91
CA GLN A 344 20.70 -46.04 5.02
C GLN A 344 21.62 -47.04 5.74
N ALA A 345 21.77 -46.95 7.07
CA ALA A 345 22.55 -47.90 7.85
C ALA A 345 21.95 -49.32 7.84
N ASP A 346 20.64 -49.43 7.63
CA ASP A 346 19.89 -50.69 7.66
C ASP A 346 19.73 -51.34 6.26
N TRP A 347 20.27 -50.71 5.21
CA TRP A 347 20.07 -51.12 3.81
C TRP A 347 20.92 -52.32 3.39
N SER A 348 20.35 -53.20 2.57
CA SER A 348 20.98 -54.45 2.13
C SER A 348 22.31 -54.29 1.42
N ASP A 349 22.43 -53.29 0.55
CA ASP A 349 23.62 -53.08 -0.28
C ASP A 349 24.83 -52.62 0.51
N ARG A 350 24.60 -52.04 1.70
CA ARG A 350 25.64 -51.51 2.59
C ARG A 350 25.99 -52.44 3.75
N THR A 351 25.07 -53.33 4.08
CA THR A 351 25.21 -54.32 5.16
C THR A 351 25.59 -55.70 4.64
N GLY A 352 25.48 -55.94 3.33
CA GLY A 352 25.61 -57.28 2.75
C GLY A 352 24.50 -58.21 3.21
N LEU A 353 23.31 -57.67 3.52
CA LEU A 353 22.18 -58.48 4.03
C LEU A 353 21.77 -59.56 3.04
N SER A 354 21.90 -59.34 1.74
CA SER A 354 21.60 -60.35 0.73
C SER A 354 22.88 -61.07 0.26
N PRO A 355 22.93 -62.43 0.29
CA PRO A 355 21.87 -63.34 0.73
C PRO A 355 21.69 -63.38 2.26
N VAL A 356 20.43 -63.44 2.70
CA VAL A 356 20.07 -63.53 4.13
C VAL A 356 20.19 -64.96 4.65
N ASN A 357 20.74 -65.11 5.86
CA ASN A 357 21.02 -66.42 6.48
C ASN A 357 20.16 -66.73 7.73
N ALA A 358 19.09 -65.96 7.95
CA ALA A 358 18.24 -66.06 9.13
C ALA A 358 16.76 -65.78 8.77
N PRO A 359 15.79 -66.33 9.52
CA PRO A 359 14.39 -65.92 9.42
C PRO A 359 14.18 -64.50 9.98
N GLY A 360 13.14 -63.81 9.53
CA GLY A 360 12.83 -62.44 9.96
C GLY A 360 11.87 -61.71 9.03
N SER A 361 11.52 -60.47 9.39
CA SER A 361 10.83 -59.54 8.50
C SER A 361 11.87 -58.68 7.75
N TYR A 362 11.68 -58.57 6.44
CA TYR A 362 12.47 -57.75 5.52
C TYR A 362 11.50 -56.88 4.74
N TYR A 363 11.90 -55.65 4.41
CA TYR A 363 11.03 -54.68 3.77
C TYR A 363 11.67 -54.18 2.49
N ALA A 364 11.00 -54.37 1.35
CA ALA A 364 11.41 -53.87 0.06
C ALA A 364 10.79 -52.50 -0.23
N PHE A 365 11.55 -51.59 -0.81
CA PHE A 365 11.04 -50.31 -1.32
C PHE A 365 11.86 -49.85 -2.52
N PHE A 366 11.32 -48.93 -3.31
CA PHE A 366 12.07 -48.22 -4.34
C PHE A 366 12.69 -46.97 -3.75
N TRP A 367 13.97 -46.73 -4.07
CA TRP A 367 14.73 -45.57 -3.63
C TRP A 367 15.12 -44.70 -4.82
N ASP A 368 14.78 -43.42 -4.73
CA ASP A 368 15.23 -42.38 -5.63
C ASP A 368 16.38 -41.61 -4.98
N GLU A 369 17.61 -41.91 -5.40
CA GLU A 369 18.82 -41.27 -4.84
C GLU A 369 18.91 -39.77 -5.15
N PRO A 370 18.66 -39.30 -6.38
CA PRO A 370 18.61 -37.87 -6.70
C PRO A 370 17.69 -37.05 -5.80
N ASN A 371 16.45 -37.50 -5.57
CA ASN A 371 15.43 -36.73 -4.86
C ASN A 371 15.32 -37.10 -3.37
N ASN A 372 16.17 -38.02 -2.91
CA ASN A 372 16.23 -38.49 -1.54
C ASN A 372 14.86 -38.96 -0.99
N CYS A 373 14.08 -39.66 -1.82
CA CYS A 373 12.72 -40.09 -1.51
C CYS A 373 12.52 -41.59 -1.79
N ALA A 374 11.55 -42.20 -1.10
CA ALA A 374 11.28 -43.64 -1.16
C ALA A 374 9.81 -43.95 -1.35
N SER A 375 9.53 -45.05 -2.04
CA SER A 375 8.18 -45.61 -2.09
C SER A 375 7.78 -46.17 -0.72
N PRO A 376 6.49 -46.45 -0.49
CA PRO A 376 6.07 -47.31 0.61
C PRO A 376 6.78 -48.67 0.58
N THR A 377 6.86 -49.32 1.74
CA THR A 377 7.53 -50.61 1.92
C THR A 377 6.59 -51.80 1.71
N ALA A 378 7.13 -52.89 1.17
CA ALA A 378 6.48 -54.19 1.10
C ALA A 378 7.17 -55.18 2.05
N GLU A 379 6.40 -55.81 2.95
CA GLU A 379 6.93 -56.76 3.93
C GLU A 379 7.08 -58.19 3.35
N LEU A 380 8.24 -58.78 3.59
CA LEU A 380 8.58 -60.18 3.37
C LEU A 380 8.90 -60.85 4.71
N ILE A 381 8.16 -61.89 5.07
CA ILE A 381 8.41 -62.66 6.29
C ILE A 381 9.00 -64.02 5.94
N LEU A 382 10.26 -64.25 6.31
CA LEU A 382 10.92 -65.55 6.18
C LEU A 382 10.80 -66.34 7.48
N THR A 383 10.36 -67.58 7.38
CA THR A 383 10.20 -68.48 8.54
C THR A 383 11.08 -69.72 8.40
N GLN A 384 11.59 -70.21 9.53
CA GLN A 384 12.42 -71.39 9.59
C GLN A 384 11.77 -72.43 10.51
N ASN A 385 11.48 -73.60 9.96
CA ASN A 385 11.10 -74.79 10.70
C ASN A 385 12.33 -75.64 10.99
N THR A 386 12.37 -76.31 12.13
CA THR A 386 13.44 -77.26 12.46
C THR A 386 12.97 -78.68 12.22
N SER A 387 13.86 -79.51 11.67
CA SER A 387 13.63 -80.94 11.56
C SER A 387 13.35 -81.55 12.94
N PRO A 388 12.37 -82.46 13.07
CA PRO A 388 12.11 -83.14 14.33
C PRO A 388 13.36 -83.88 14.82
N SER A 389 13.79 -83.59 16.05
CA SER A 389 14.86 -84.37 16.68
C SER A 389 14.32 -85.71 17.17
N ALA A 390 15.01 -86.81 16.85
CA ALA A 390 14.67 -88.16 17.33
C ALA A 390 14.82 -88.33 18.85
N GLY A 391 15.28 -87.30 19.56
CA GLY A 391 15.61 -87.34 20.99
C GLY A 391 16.85 -88.20 21.27
N THR A 392 17.40 -88.06 22.47
CA THR A 392 18.51 -88.90 22.92
C THR A 392 17.96 -90.24 23.39
N LEU A 393 18.41 -91.35 22.79
CA LEU A 393 18.09 -92.69 23.29
C LEU A 393 18.63 -92.85 24.72
N VAL A 394 17.76 -92.74 25.72
CA VAL A 394 18.07 -93.21 27.08
C VAL A 394 17.96 -94.73 27.06
N ASN A 395 19.12 -95.38 26.99
CA ASN A 395 19.19 -96.83 27.09
C ASN A 395 18.67 -97.24 28.48
N ALA A 396 17.50 -97.84 28.55
CA ALA A 396 16.96 -98.34 29.81
C ALA A 396 17.90 -99.44 30.33
N SER A 397 18.57 -99.17 31.44
CA SER A 397 19.39 -100.16 32.14
C SER A 397 18.47 -101.31 32.60
N PRO A 398 18.73 -102.58 32.22
CA PRO A 398 17.94 -103.68 32.72
C PRO A 398 18.38 -103.99 34.15
N THR A 399 17.62 -103.56 35.13
CA THR A 399 17.76 -104.07 36.50
C THR A 399 16.91 -105.33 36.64
N SER A 400 17.59 -106.48 36.69
CA SER A 400 17.08 -107.78 37.14
C SER A 400 16.89 -107.82 38.65
#